data_AF-E1Z5P5-F1
#
_entry.id   AF-E1Z5P5-F1
#
_cell.length_a   1.000
_cell.length_b   1.000
_cell.length_c   1.000
_cell.angle_alpha   90.00
_cell.angle_beta   90.00
_cell.angle_gamma   90.00
#
_symmetry.space_group_name_H-M   'P 1'
#
loop_
_entity.id
_entity.type
_entity.pdbx_description
1 polymer ?
#
loop_
_entity_poly.entity_id
_entity_poly.type
_entity_poly.pdbx_seq_one_letter_code
_entity_poly.pdbx_strand_id
1 'polypeptide(L)'
;MSLAGFLDNLPSRGTLVAVQPGAAFSSPPTVYIADHDTTPQQVVRNDTTNILIKTLQNKRAKEEAKRKQARAADKGKRPVEEAEGSRPAKRPAAAAGDGAGPSGAAGGGSSVPDPAQAGFSKLGLQMKTIKDLQNVLKAWNLTVSGKKDDLIQRILDHQQRARGG
;
A
#
# COMPACT_ATOMS: atom_id res chain seq x y z
N MET A 1 -10.54 -28.81 -34.71
CA MET A 1 -10.26 -27.36 -34.80
C MET A 1 -8.79 -27.21 -35.19
N SER A 2 -8.52 -26.59 -36.34
CA SER A 2 -7.14 -26.37 -36.80
C SER A 2 -6.45 -25.34 -35.90
N LEU A 3 -5.18 -25.56 -35.55
CA LEU A 3 -4.32 -24.62 -34.81
C LEU A 3 -4.24 -23.24 -35.47
N ALA A 4 -4.51 -23.15 -36.78
CA ALA A 4 -4.50 -21.90 -37.53
C ALA A 4 -5.57 -20.89 -37.06
N GLY A 5 -6.72 -21.37 -36.59
CA GLY A 5 -7.84 -20.50 -36.20
C GLY A 5 -7.56 -19.61 -34.97
N PHE A 6 -6.56 -19.95 -34.16
CA PHE A 6 -6.13 -19.12 -33.03
C PHE A 6 -5.37 -17.85 -33.48
N LEU A 7 -4.80 -17.87 -34.69
CA LEU A 7 -4.02 -16.77 -35.24
C LEU A 7 -4.81 -15.91 -36.24
N ASP A 8 -6.09 -16.24 -36.47
CA ASP A 8 -6.98 -15.44 -37.30
C ASP A 8 -7.37 -14.13 -36.59
N ASN A 9 -7.60 -13.07 -37.37
CA ASN A 9 -8.04 -11.74 -36.90
C ASN A 9 -7.06 -10.99 -35.96
N LEU A 10 -5.75 -11.16 -36.16
CA LEU A 10 -4.77 -10.30 -35.51
C LEU A 10 -5.02 -8.81 -35.86
N PRO A 11 -4.84 -7.87 -34.90
CA PRO A 11 -5.04 -6.46 -35.16
C PRO A 11 -4.13 -5.95 -36.28
N SER A 12 -4.73 -5.55 -37.41
CA SER A 12 -4.01 -4.94 -38.52
C SER A 12 -4.07 -3.42 -38.43
N ARG A 13 -2.90 -2.76 -38.49
CA ARG A 13 -2.76 -1.30 -38.64
C ARG A 13 -2.49 -0.89 -40.09
N GLY A 14 -2.57 -1.82 -41.05
CA GLY A 14 -2.34 -1.57 -42.48
C GLY A 14 -0.88 -1.33 -42.88
N THR A 15 0.09 -1.53 -41.99
CA THR A 15 1.49 -1.14 -42.20
C THR A 15 2.30 -2.07 -43.11
N LEU A 16 1.85 -3.31 -43.33
CA LEU A 16 2.61 -4.34 -44.04
C LEU A 16 1.91 -4.84 -45.33
N VAL A 17 0.96 -4.09 -45.86
CA VAL A 17 0.15 -4.50 -47.03
C VAL A 17 0.89 -4.29 -48.35
N ALA A 18 1.83 -3.34 -48.40
CA ALA A 18 2.61 -2.99 -49.60
C ALA A 18 4.12 -2.99 -49.28
N VAL A 19 4.63 -4.12 -48.80
CA VAL A 19 6.07 -4.28 -48.56
C VAL A 19 6.76 -4.53 -49.90
N GLN A 20 7.65 -3.62 -50.30
CA GLN A 20 8.57 -3.83 -51.41
C GLN A 20 9.58 -4.94 -51.04
N PRO A 21 9.77 -5.98 -51.88
CA PRO A 21 10.80 -6.98 -51.67
C PRO A 21 12.19 -6.33 -51.76
N GLY A 22 12.98 -6.41 -50.69
CA GLY A 22 14.34 -5.86 -50.66
C GLY A 22 14.84 -5.63 -49.25
N ALA A 23 16.14 -5.35 -49.09
CA ALA A 23 16.69 -4.99 -47.80
C ALA A 23 16.07 -3.67 -47.33
N ALA A 24 15.24 -3.73 -46.29
CA ALA A 24 14.59 -2.56 -45.67
C ALA A 24 15.58 -1.51 -45.12
N PHE A 25 16.89 -1.78 -45.20
CA PHE A 25 17.98 -0.97 -44.66
C PHE A 25 19.15 -0.88 -45.65
N SER A 26 18.86 -0.66 -46.94
CA SER A 26 19.91 -0.47 -47.96
C SER A 26 20.84 0.72 -47.70
N SER A 27 20.42 1.65 -46.84
CA SER A 27 21.20 2.77 -46.35
C SER A 27 20.94 2.97 -44.86
N PRO A 28 21.92 3.46 -44.08
CA PRO A 28 21.66 3.97 -42.74
C PRO A 28 20.54 5.04 -42.76
N PRO A 29 19.68 5.11 -41.74
CA PRO A 29 18.70 6.18 -41.61
C PRO A 29 19.41 7.53 -41.55
N THR A 30 18.77 8.56 -42.08
CA THR A 30 19.31 9.92 -42.07
C THR A 30 19.45 10.43 -40.63
N VAL A 31 20.60 11.01 -40.31
CA VAL A 31 20.85 11.62 -39.00
C VAL A 31 19.99 12.88 -38.87
N TYR A 32 19.27 13.00 -37.76
CA TYR A 32 18.53 14.21 -37.43
C TYR A 32 19.45 15.25 -36.79
N ILE A 33 19.43 16.48 -37.32
CA ILE A 33 20.12 17.64 -36.77
C ILE A 33 19.05 18.67 -36.39
N ALA A 34 19.06 19.12 -35.13
CA ALA A 34 18.08 20.08 -34.62
C ALA A 34 18.51 21.52 -34.94
N ASP A 35 17.99 22.08 -36.04
CA ASP A 35 18.30 23.46 -36.48
C ASP A 35 17.36 24.54 -35.88
N HIS A 36 16.45 24.13 -35.01
CA HIS A 36 15.43 24.99 -34.38
C HIS A 36 15.63 25.07 -32.87
N ASP A 37 14.97 26.03 -32.23
CA ASP A 37 15.01 26.16 -30.78
C ASP A 37 14.40 24.91 -30.10
N THR A 38 15.18 24.30 -29.20
CA THR A 38 14.84 23.08 -28.46
C THR A 38 14.70 23.34 -26.96
N THR A 39 14.42 24.59 -26.57
CA THR A 39 14.16 24.95 -25.17
C THR A 39 13.09 24.06 -24.55
N PRO A 40 13.40 23.33 -23.45
CA PRO A 40 12.45 22.40 -22.86
C PRO A 40 11.35 23.15 -22.11
N GLN A 41 10.10 22.77 -22.34
CA GLN A 41 8.95 23.33 -21.60
C GLN A 41 8.92 22.91 -20.12
N GLN A 42 9.49 21.74 -19.80
CA GLN A 42 9.49 21.19 -18.45
C GLN A 42 10.88 20.67 -18.09
N VAL A 43 11.31 20.94 -16.85
CA VAL A 43 12.59 20.49 -16.31
C VAL A 43 12.32 19.61 -15.10
N VAL A 44 12.74 18.34 -15.19
CA VAL A 44 12.67 17.40 -14.08
C VAL A 44 13.79 17.75 -13.08
N ARG A 45 13.42 18.00 -11.83
CA ARG A 45 14.37 18.28 -10.74
C ARG A 45 14.17 17.31 -9.59
N ASN A 46 15.28 16.91 -8.98
CA ASN A 46 15.27 16.10 -7.78
C ASN A 46 15.37 16.99 -6.55
N ASP A 47 14.60 16.64 -5.51
CA ASP A 47 14.71 17.27 -4.20
C ASP A 47 16.03 16.84 -3.55
N THR A 48 16.89 17.80 -3.26
CA THR A 48 18.21 17.58 -2.66
C THR A 48 18.15 17.33 -1.16
N THR A 49 16.99 17.52 -0.54
CA THR A 49 16.82 17.30 0.90
C THR A 49 17.00 15.83 1.25
N ASN A 50 17.86 15.56 2.23
CA ASN A 50 18.06 14.21 2.74
C ASN A 50 16.71 13.58 3.17
N ILE A 51 16.50 12.31 2.81
CA ILE A 51 15.24 11.60 3.04
C ILE A 51 14.84 11.55 4.51
N LEU A 52 15.81 11.54 5.43
CA LEU A 52 15.56 11.52 6.87
C LEU A 52 14.98 12.86 7.31
N ILE A 53 15.59 13.96 6.88
CA ILE A 53 15.15 15.32 7.18
C ILE A 53 13.72 15.54 6.67
N LYS A 54 13.48 15.20 5.40
CA LYS A 54 12.15 15.29 4.77
C LYS A 54 11.09 14.48 5.54
N THR A 55 11.45 13.28 5.98
CA THR A 55 10.55 12.41 6.75
C THR A 55 10.21 13.02 8.12
N LEU A 56 11.21 13.55 8.82
CA LEU A 56 11.00 14.18 10.13
C LEU A 56 10.18 15.46 10.03
N GLN A 57 10.43 16.30 9.02
CA GLN A 57 9.64 17.49 8.74
C GLN A 57 8.18 17.13 8.43
N ASN A 58 7.95 16.12 7.59
CA ASN A 58 6.60 15.63 7.27
C ASN A 58 5.86 15.10 8.52
N LYS A 59 6.56 14.40 9.43
CA LYS A 59 5.97 13.94 10.69
C LYS A 59 5.58 15.12 11.58
N ARG A 60 6.46 16.12 11.73
CA ARG A 60 6.18 17.33 12.52
C ARG A 60 4.97 18.09 11.97
N ALA A 61 4.89 18.30 10.66
CA ALA A 61 3.77 18.98 10.02
C ALA A 61 2.43 18.24 10.23
N LYS A 62 2.42 16.90 10.12
CA LYS A 62 1.22 16.08 10.39
C LYS A 62 0.75 16.17 11.84
N GLU A 63 1.68 16.10 12.80
CA GLU A 63 1.36 16.24 14.22
C GLU A 63 0.84 17.65 14.56
N GLU A 64 1.43 18.68 13.96
CA GLU A 64 0.95 20.06 14.13
C GLU A 64 -0.46 20.26 13.56
N ALA A 65 -0.73 19.71 12.38
CA ALA A 65 -2.07 19.71 11.79
C ALA A 65 -3.10 19.02 12.70
N LYS A 66 -2.73 17.88 13.30
CA LYS A 66 -3.58 17.16 14.25
C LYS A 66 -3.84 17.97 15.53
N ARG A 67 -2.83 18.66 16.06
CA ARG A 67 -2.97 19.56 17.22
C ARG A 67 -3.86 20.77 16.92
N LYS A 68 -3.75 21.35 15.73
CA LYS A 68 -4.61 22.46 15.28
C LYS A 68 -6.08 22.01 15.12
N GLN A 69 -6.31 20.80 14.61
CA GLN A 69 -7.65 20.22 14.52
C GLN A 69 -8.27 19.95 15.89
N ALA A 70 -7.49 19.45 16.86
CA ALA A 70 -7.95 19.26 18.23
C ALA A 70 -8.28 20.58 18.95
N ARG A 71 -7.48 21.64 18.74
CA ARG A 71 -7.76 22.98 19.29
C ARG A 71 -8.96 23.68 18.65
N ALA A 72 -9.28 23.38 17.39
CA ALA A 72 -10.49 23.88 16.74
C ALA A 72 -11.77 23.20 17.28
N ALA A 73 -11.68 21.94 17.69
CA ALA A 73 -12.79 21.20 18.32
C ALA A 73 -13.05 21.61 19.78
N ASP A 74 -12.07 22.23 20.45
CA ASP A 74 -12.13 22.60 21.87
C ASP A 74 -12.63 24.03 22.14
N LYS A 75 -12.90 24.84 21.10
CA LYS A 75 -13.41 26.22 21.26
C LYS A 75 -14.87 26.33 21.76
N GLY A 76 -15.49 25.24 22.19
CA GLY A 76 -16.88 25.19 22.66
C GLY A 76 -17.08 25.28 24.18
N LYS A 77 -16.02 25.28 25.01
CA LYS A 77 -16.19 25.33 26.47
C LYS A 77 -15.45 26.53 27.07
N ARG A 78 -16.23 27.46 27.60
CA ARG A 78 -15.77 28.61 28.41
C ARG A 78 -14.97 28.13 29.64
N PRO A 79 -13.99 28.90 30.13
CA PRO A 79 -13.21 28.54 31.30
C PRO A 79 -14.05 28.74 32.56
N VAL A 80 -14.04 27.76 33.46
CA VAL A 80 -14.48 27.93 34.85
C VAL A 80 -13.21 27.92 35.71
N GLU A 81 -13.07 28.98 36.50
CA GLU A 81 -11.96 29.23 37.41
C GLU A 81 -11.81 28.19 38.52
N GLU A 82 -10.57 28.14 39.01
CA GLU A 82 -10.07 27.74 40.33
C GLU A 82 -11.01 26.98 41.30
N ALA A 83 -10.55 25.79 41.71
CA ALA A 83 -10.71 25.35 43.09
C ALA A 83 -9.58 24.35 43.46
N GLU A 84 -8.82 24.78 44.45
CA GLU A 84 -7.85 24.06 45.26
C GLU A 84 -8.45 22.79 45.89
N GLY A 85 -7.62 21.76 46.12
CA GLY A 85 -7.80 20.89 47.28
C GLY A 85 -8.03 19.39 47.04
N SER A 86 -7.15 18.61 47.67
CA SER A 86 -7.41 17.28 48.24
C SER A 86 -7.30 16.04 47.34
N ARG A 87 -6.17 15.33 47.49
CA ARG A 87 -6.07 13.86 47.31
C ARG A 87 -6.74 13.21 48.55
N PRO A 88 -7.42 12.05 48.45
CA PRO A 88 -6.67 10.78 48.47
C PRO A 88 -7.32 9.55 47.76
N ALA A 89 -6.42 8.59 47.46
CA ALA A 89 -6.54 7.12 47.54
C ALA A 89 -7.44 6.28 46.58
N LYS A 90 -6.75 5.28 46.01
CA LYS A 90 -7.12 3.84 45.83
C LYS A 90 -7.70 3.39 44.46
N ARG A 91 -6.91 2.54 43.78
CA ARG A 91 -7.31 1.64 42.66
C ARG A 91 -8.36 0.62 43.16
N PRO A 92 -9.21 0.08 42.28
CA PRO A 92 -8.88 -1.18 41.58
C PRO A 92 -9.25 -1.18 40.08
N ALA A 93 -8.91 -2.29 39.42
CA ALA A 93 -8.84 -2.50 37.98
C ALA A 93 -10.15 -2.99 37.34
N ALA A 94 -10.18 -2.86 36.00
CA ALA A 94 -10.75 -3.77 34.99
C ALA A 94 -11.93 -3.28 34.14
N ALA A 95 -11.83 -3.70 32.86
CA ALA A 95 -12.86 -3.91 31.84
C ALA A 95 -13.17 -2.79 30.82
N ALA A 96 -12.66 -3.07 29.61
CA ALA A 96 -13.37 -3.07 28.32
C ALA A 96 -14.06 -1.79 27.83
N GLY A 97 -13.43 -1.15 26.84
CA GLY A 97 -14.08 -0.21 25.93
C GLY A 97 -14.26 -0.85 24.56
N ASP A 98 -15.50 -1.17 24.20
CA ASP A 98 -15.96 -1.39 22.83
C ASP A 98 -16.22 -0.03 22.18
N GLY A 99 -15.55 0.24 21.06
CA GLY A 99 -15.72 1.45 20.26
C GLY A 99 -15.88 1.09 18.79
N ALA A 100 -17.12 1.16 18.32
CA ALA A 100 -17.56 0.98 16.95
C ALA A 100 -16.90 1.98 15.96
N GLY A 101 -16.81 1.57 14.69
CA GLY A 101 -16.17 2.28 13.56
C GLY A 101 -16.86 3.58 13.09
N PRO A 102 -16.56 4.11 11.88
CA PRO A 102 -16.43 3.36 10.62
C PRO A 102 -15.17 3.69 9.77
N SER A 103 -14.70 2.69 9.02
CA SER A 103 -13.67 2.86 7.99
C SER A 103 -14.31 2.92 6.61
N GLY A 104 -14.01 3.97 5.86
CA GLY A 104 -14.27 4.08 4.43
C GLY A 104 -13.42 3.09 3.62
N ALA A 105 -14.03 2.58 2.55
CA ALA A 105 -13.49 1.53 1.68
C ALA A 105 -12.60 2.08 0.54
N ALA A 106 -11.89 1.12 -0.07
CA ALA A 106 -11.20 1.10 -1.37
C ALA A 106 -9.78 1.69 -1.43
N GLY A 107 -8.76 1.00 -1.94
CA GLY A 107 -8.73 -0.34 -2.55
C GLY A 107 -7.41 -0.59 -3.26
N GLY A 108 -6.60 -1.49 -2.72
CA GLY A 108 -5.55 -2.23 -3.45
C GLY A 108 -5.79 -3.69 -3.09
N GLY A 109 -6.25 -4.49 -4.06
CA GLY A 109 -6.76 -5.83 -3.86
C GLY A 109 -5.71 -6.77 -3.29
N SER A 110 -5.74 -6.98 -1.98
CA SER A 110 -5.27 -8.23 -1.37
C SER A 110 -6.52 -9.07 -1.13
N SER A 111 -6.94 -9.81 -2.16
CA SER A 111 -7.90 -10.89 -1.97
C SER A 111 -7.22 -11.90 -1.06
N VAL A 112 -7.60 -11.90 0.22
CA VAL A 112 -7.08 -12.89 1.17
C VAL A 112 -7.61 -14.24 0.71
N PRO A 113 -6.75 -15.18 0.30
CA PRO A 113 -7.19 -16.49 -0.14
C PRO A 113 -7.85 -17.24 1.02
N ASP A 114 -8.85 -18.04 0.67
CA ASP A 114 -9.52 -18.95 1.60
C ASP A 114 -8.48 -19.84 2.30
N PRO A 115 -8.56 -20.05 3.63
CA PRO A 115 -7.56 -20.82 4.37
C PRO A 115 -7.37 -22.25 3.85
N ALA A 116 -8.38 -22.86 3.22
CA ALA A 116 -8.28 -24.19 2.62
C ALA A 116 -7.50 -24.20 1.29
N GLN A 117 -7.44 -23.07 0.58
CA GLN A 117 -6.75 -22.93 -0.71
C GLN A 117 -5.45 -22.12 -0.63
N ALA A 118 -5.19 -21.45 0.49
CA ALA A 118 -4.02 -20.61 0.67
C ALA A 118 -2.74 -21.44 0.87
N GLY A 119 -1.86 -21.46 -0.13
CA GLY A 119 -0.48 -21.95 0.00
C GLY A 119 0.50 -20.81 0.22
N PHE A 120 0.71 -20.37 1.47
CA PHE A 120 1.75 -19.39 1.76
C PHE A 120 3.06 -20.11 2.07
N SER A 121 4.16 -19.67 1.46
CA SER A 121 5.50 -20.12 1.85
C SER A 121 6.02 -19.25 3.00
N LYS A 122 6.86 -19.82 3.87
CA LYS A 122 7.51 -19.09 4.97
C LYS A 122 8.25 -17.84 4.47
N LEU A 123 8.97 -17.98 3.36
CA LEU A 123 9.68 -16.87 2.72
C LEU A 123 8.72 -15.79 2.21
N GLY A 124 7.61 -16.19 1.59
CA GLY A 124 6.57 -15.26 1.13
C GLY A 124 5.91 -14.49 2.28
N LEU A 125 5.71 -15.12 3.44
CA LEU A 125 5.17 -14.45 4.64
C LEU A 125 6.18 -13.49 5.27
N GLN A 126 7.48 -13.78 5.21
CA GLN A 126 8.53 -12.86 5.69
C GLN A 126 8.60 -11.58 4.86
N MET A 127 8.28 -11.62 3.57
CA MET A 127 8.24 -10.44 2.71
C MET A 127 6.99 -9.56 2.95
N LYS A 128 5.95 -10.10 3.59
CA LYS A 128 4.73 -9.35 3.91
C LYS A 128 4.92 -8.40 5.09
N THR A 129 4.15 -7.31 5.08
CA THR A 129 4.15 -6.38 6.22
C THR A 129 3.37 -6.98 7.38
N ILE A 130 3.58 -6.47 8.60
CA ILE A 130 2.81 -6.88 9.78
C ILE A 130 1.31 -6.66 9.56
N LYS A 131 0.92 -5.58 8.88
CA LYS A 131 -0.48 -5.28 8.57
C LYS A 131 -1.10 -6.33 7.64
N ASP A 132 -0.36 -6.79 6.64
CA ASP A 132 -0.84 -7.81 5.71
C ASP A 132 -1.02 -9.16 6.42
N LEU A 133 -0.08 -9.52 7.31
CA LEU A 133 -0.19 -10.74 8.13
C LEU A 133 -1.38 -10.66 9.09
N GLN A 134 -1.61 -9.51 9.72
CA GLN A 134 -2.78 -9.29 10.57
C GLN A 134 -4.08 -9.37 9.77
N ASN A 135 -4.12 -8.88 8.53
CA ASN A 135 -5.30 -8.98 7.69
C ASN A 135 -5.61 -10.44 7.32
N VAL A 136 -4.59 -11.25 7.03
CA VAL A 136 -4.76 -12.70 6.80
C VAL A 136 -5.32 -13.38 8.05
N LEU A 137 -4.75 -13.10 9.23
CA LEU A 137 -5.22 -13.69 10.49
C LEU A 137 -6.64 -13.26 10.85
N LYS A 138 -7.02 -11.99 10.58
CA LYS A 138 -8.40 -11.51 10.77
C LYS A 138 -9.38 -12.26 9.86
N ALA A 139 -9.04 -12.45 8.59
CA ALA A 139 -9.90 -13.15 7.64
C ALA A 139 -10.12 -14.62 8.04
N TRP A 140 -9.14 -15.23 8.71
CA TRP A 140 -9.22 -16.61 9.19
C TRP A 140 -9.74 -16.74 10.63
N ASN A 141 -10.16 -15.65 11.27
CA ASN A 141 -10.58 -15.61 12.68
C ASN A 141 -9.51 -16.07 13.69
N LEU A 142 -8.23 -15.83 13.40
CA LEU A 142 -7.11 -16.09 14.29
C LEU A 142 -6.68 -14.81 15.04
N THR A 143 -5.96 -15.00 16.15
CA THR A 143 -5.45 -13.89 16.96
C THR A 143 -4.41 -13.07 16.19
N VAL A 144 -4.49 -11.73 16.29
CA VAL A 144 -3.68 -10.77 15.51
C VAL A 144 -2.56 -10.10 16.31
N SER A 145 -2.38 -10.55 17.55
CA SER A 145 -1.38 -10.04 18.50
C SER A 145 -0.11 -10.89 18.47
N GLY A 146 1.02 -10.24 18.73
CA GLY A 146 2.35 -10.85 18.75
C GLY A 146 3.38 -10.10 17.90
N LYS A 147 4.62 -10.59 17.92
CA LYS A 147 5.69 -10.15 17.02
C LYS A 147 5.45 -10.71 15.61
N LYS A 148 6.16 -10.17 14.62
CA LYS A 148 6.02 -10.60 13.22
C LYS A 148 6.18 -12.12 13.04
N ASP A 149 7.16 -12.72 13.72
CA ASP A 149 7.41 -14.17 13.63
C ASP A 149 6.24 -15.00 14.22
N ASP A 150 5.63 -14.54 15.31
CA ASP A 150 4.46 -15.20 15.92
C ASP A 150 3.27 -15.22 14.95
N LEU A 151 3.07 -14.12 14.19
CA LEU A 151 2.01 -14.04 13.17
C LEU A 151 2.29 -14.99 11.99
N ILE A 152 3.55 -15.07 11.55
CA ILE A 152 3.96 -15.97 10.46
C ILE A 152 3.78 -17.42 10.87
N GLN A 153 4.24 -17.80 12.06
CA GLN A 153 4.13 -19.17 12.56
C GLN A 153 2.66 -19.60 12.68
N ARG A 154 1.80 -18.71 13.20
CA ARG A 154 0.36 -18.98 13.33
C ARG A 154 -0.34 -19.23 11.98
N ILE A 155 0.05 -18.49 10.93
CA ILE A 155 -0.46 -18.71 9.56
C ILE A 155 -0.01 -20.08 9.04
N LEU A 156 1.25 -20.46 9.26
CA LEU A 156 1.80 -21.73 8.81
C LEU A 156 1.17 -22.93 9.53
N ASP A 157 1.01 -22.86 10.85
CA ASP A 157 0.39 -23.91 11.65
C ASP A 157 -1.07 -24.15 11.21
N HIS A 158 -1.81 -23.06 10.93
CA HIS A 158 -3.17 -23.13 10.42
C HIS A 158 -3.24 -23.81 9.04
N GLN A 159 -2.29 -23.51 8.14
CA GLN A 159 -2.20 -24.14 6.81
C GLN A 159 -1.86 -25.63 6.89
N GLN A 160 -0.95 -26.02 7.79
CA GLN A 160 -0.61 -27.42 8.01
C GLN A 160 -1.80 -28.21 8.52
N ARG A 161 -2.57 -27.63 9.45
CA ARG A 161 -3.77 -28.27 10.00
C ARG A 161 -4.91 -28.39 8.98
N ALA A 162 -5.03 -27.44 8.07
CA ALA A 162 -6.02 -27.49 6.97
C ALA A 162 -5.65 -28.49 5.86
N ARG A 163 -4.36 -28.84 5.71
CA ARG A 163 -3.88 -29.81 4.70
C ARG A 163 -3.75 -31.24 5.19
N GLY A 164 -3.71 -31.44 6.51
CA GLY A 164 -3.53 -32.74 7.15
C GLY A 164 -4.83 -33.38 7.66
N GLY A 165 -5.98 -33.00 7.08
CA GLY A 165 -7.31 -33.55 7.40
C GLY A 165 -7.88 -34.36 6.25
#